data_AF-A0A3C1W343-F1
#
_entry.id   AF-A0A3C1W343-F1
#
_cell.length_a   1.000
_cell.length_b   1.000
_cell.length_c   1.000
_cell.angle_alpha   90.00
_cell.angle_beta   90.00
_cell.angle_gamma   90.00
#
_symmetry.space_group_name_H-M   'P 1'
#
loop_
_entity.id
_entity.type
_entity.pdbx_description
1 polymer ?
#
loop_
_entity_poly.entity_id
_entity_poly.type
_entity_poly.pdbx_seq_one_letter_code
_entity_poly.pdbx_strand_id
1 'polypeptide(L)'
;MNMGSNNKTVRIAGLFFLGIALGISLYLAWNSLGGSSVAGCAGEGSGCHNVLSSKWGYVLGLPVSLTGLPVYGALLFFSLFSSRHSRLLRGTFSILIGGAALWFAAVQLLILKSFCPWCCATHGFAVAGTVLLAFSSRRESTPRRPLLLTSFALPALGGLIFLQILGSAPDQSKQASLGDAGALKDENNFISLHGGEFLLNPEDFPVIGSPRARHTVVALGDYTCGFCRKLHGQLQQIVSSYPEGELAVIELPVARDAKAAEIQRLMLSLWKSHPETKKTLDTRIHERRLSIEPDTIRTAAEELVGAEAVRTALADHAVWAEQQIEVASQVLKA
;
A
#
# COMPACT_ATOMS: atom_id res chain seq x y z
N MET A 1 46.22 -0.08 29.05
CA MET A 1 44.84 0.37 28.71
C MET A 1 44.13 -0.69 27.88
N ASN A 2 42.84 -0.88 28.15
CA ASN A 2 42.06 -2.11 28.04
C ASN A 2 41.58 -2.46 26.59
N MET A 3 42.50 -2.63 25.63
CA MET A 3 42.13 -2.85 24.22
C MET A 3 41.27 -4.10 23.97
N GLY A 4 41.43 -5.16 24.78
CA GLY A 4 40.63 -6.39 24.66
C GLY A 4 39.18 -6.26 25.13
N SER A 5 38.92 -5.35 26.08
CA SER A 5 37.57 -5.08 26.58
C SER A 5 36.74 -4.31 25.54
N ASN A 6 37.34 -3.28 24.92
CA ASN A 6 36.67 -2.45 23.92
C ASN A 6 36.20 -3.26 22.70
N ASN A 7 36.98 -4.22 22.20
CA ASN A 7 36.58 -5.03 21.05
C ASN A 7 35.38 -5.95 21.33
N LYS A 8 35.27 -6.49 22.56
CA LYS A 8 34.12 -7.31 22.95
C LYS A 8 32.86 -6.45 23.02
N THR A 9 32.95 -5.26 23.63
CA THR A 9 31.83 -4.31 23.71
C THR A 9 31.34 -3.89 22.33
N VAL A 10 32.25 -3.54 21.42
CA VAL A 10 31.89 -3.17 20.03
C VAL A 10 31.24 -4.33 19.28
N ARG A 11 31.72 -5.56 19.47
CA ARG A 11 31.12 -6.75 18.86
C ARG A 11 29.71 -7.01 19.40
N ILE A 12 29.50 -6.92 20.71
CA ILE A 12 28.18 -7.08 21.35
C ILE A 12 27.21 -6.01 20.83
N ALA A 13 27.64 -4.75 20.74
CA ALA A 13 26.83 -3.68 20.17
C ALA A 13 26.46 -3.96 18.70
N GLY A 14 27.41 -4.46 17.91
CA GLY A 14 27.15 -4.85 16.52
C GLY A 14 26.11 -5.97 16.39
N LEU A 15 26.23 -7.02 17.22
CA LEU A 15 25.24 -8.11 17.28
C LEU A 15 23.86 -7.62 17.73
N PHE A 16 23.82 -6.72 18.71
CA PHE A 16 22.58 -6.11 19.20
C PHE A 16 21.85 -5.33 18.11
N PHE A 17 22.56 -4.50 17.34
CA PHE A 17 21.98 -3.74 16.24
C PHE A 17 21.46 -4.65 15.11
N LEU A 18 22.19 -5.73 14.78
CA LEU A 18 21.67 -6.74 13.85
C LEU A 18 20.43 -7.45 14.39
N GLY A 19 20.39 -7.72 15.70
CA GLY A 19 19.21 -8.27 16.37
C GLY A 19 17.98 -7.36 16.27
N ILE A 20 18.16 -6.05 16.45
CA ILE A 20 17.09 -5.05 16.24
C ILE A 20 16.61 -5.08 14.79
N ALA A 21 17.53 -5.03 13.82
CA ALA A 21 17.16 -5.07 12.40
C ALA A 21 16.38 -6.35 12.04
N LEU A 22 16.80 -7.51 12.54
CA LEU A 22 16.10 -8.77 12.36
C LEU A 22 14.69 -8.73 13.00
N GLY A 23 14.57 -8.18 14.21
CA GLY A 23 13.29 -8.03 14.90
C GLY A 23 12.30 -7.12 14.16
N ILE A 24 12.77 -5.98 13.64
CA ILE A 24 11.94 -5.09 12.82
C ILE A 24 11.53 -5.80 11.52
N SER A 25 12.45 -6.49 10.85
CA SER A 25 12.16 -7.25 9.62
C SER A 25 11.12 -8.33 9.87
N LEU A 26 11.17 -9.01 11.02
CA LEU A 26 10.20 -10.04 11.41
C LEU A 26 8.82 -9.42 11.67
N TYR A 27 8.78 -8.30 12.39
CA TYR A 27 7.54 -7.54 12.62
C TYR A 27 6.89 -7.11 11.31
N LEU A 28 7.65 -6.54 10.38
CA LEU A 28 7.13 -6.11 9.07
C LEU A 28 6.67 -7.31 8.23
N ALA A 29 7.41 -8.43 8.24
CA ALA A 29 7.00 -9.65 7.53
C ALA A 29 5.68 -10.20 8.08
N TRP A 30 5.53 -10.25 9.41
CA TRP A 30 4.30 -10.69 10.07
C TRP A 30 3.08 -9.85 9.67
N ASN A 31 3.20 -8.52 9.74
CA ASN A 31 2.10 -7.62 9.36
C ASN A 31 1.76 -7.71 7.87
N SER A 32 2.77 -7.83 7.01
CA SER A 32 2.56 -7.96 5.58
C SER A 32 1.87 -9.27 5.19
N LEU A 33 2.10 -10.36 5.91
CA LEU A 33 1.43 -11.64 5.69
C LEU A 33 0.02 -11.68 6.30
N GLY A 34 -0.16 -11.04 7.46
CA GLY A 34 -1.46 -10.94 8.14
C GLY A 34 -2.42 -9.92 7.55
N GLY A 35 -1.96 -9.05 6.64
CA GLY A 35 -2.76 -7.94 6.11
C GLY A 35 -3.08 -6.86 7.14
N SER A 36 -2.29 -6.78 8.22
CA SER A 36 -2.50 -5.83 9.33
C SER A 36 -1.78 -4.51 9.08
N SER A 37 -2.27 -3.43 9.70
CA SER A 37 -1.62 -2.13 9.63
C SER A 37 -0.33 -2.11 10.46
N VAL A 38 0.69 -1.45 9.93
CA VAL A 38 1.97 -1.23 10.64
C VAL A 38 1.83 -0.03 11.57
N ALA A 39 2.32 -0.17 12.80
CA ALA A 39 2.27 0.88 13.82
C ALA A 39 2.95 2.16 13.32
N GLY A 40 2.30 3.31 13.50
CA GLY A 40 2.80 4.61 13.02
C GLY A 40 2.83 4.78 11.50
N CYS A 41 2.28 3.81 10.75
CA CYS A 41 2.11 3.90 9.29
C CYS A 41 0.63 4.01 8.88
N ALA A 42 -0.26 4.23 9.85
CA ALA A 42 -1.66 4.50 9.60
C ALA A 42 -1.84 5.92 9.05
N GLY A 43 -2.52 6.03 7.91
CA GLY A 43 -2.73 7.29 7.20
C GLY A 43 -2.43 7.11 5.72
N GLU A 44 -3.48 7.22 4.92
CA GLU A 44 -3.31 7.28 3.48
C GLU A 44 -2.52 8.55 3.11
N GLY A 45 -1.53 8.42 2.23
CA GLY A 45 -0.59 9.50 1.92
C GLY A 45 0.63 9.55 2.85
N SER A 46 0.69 8.76 3.92
CA SER A 46 1.92 8.62 4.70
C SER A 46 3.03 8.00 3.84
N GLY A 47 4.26 8.53 3.96
CA GLY A 47 5.41 8.00 3.24
C GLY A 47 5.64 6.51 3.52
N CYS A 48 5.32 6.06 4.74
CA CYS A 48 5.43 4.66 5.11
C CYS A 48 4.46 3.76 4.33
N HIS A 49 3.17 4.13 4.27
CA HIS A 49 2.18 3.34 3.55
C HIS A 49 2.51 3.27 2.05
N ASN A 50 2.89 4.40 1.44
CA ASN A 50 3.27 4.46 0.03
C ASN A 50 4.44 3.52 -0.31
N VAL A 51 5.43 3.40 0.58
CA VAL A 51 6.57 2.51 0.38
C VAL A 51 6.17 1.04 0.52
N LEU A 52 5.47 0.69 1.61
CA LEU A 52 5.10 -0.71 1.92
C LEU A 52 4.09 -1.31 0.94
N SER A 53 3.19 -0.50 0.36
CA SER A 53 2.22 -0.95 -0.65
C SER A 53 2.73 -0.85 -2.09
N SER A 54 3.92 -0.27 -2.31
CA SER A 54 4.50 -0.17 -3.65
C SER A 54 5.02 -1.52 -4.16
N LYS A 55 5.20 -1.63 -5.48
CA LYS A 55 5.85 -2.81 -6.09
C LYS A 55 7.24 -3.11 -5.52
N TRP A 56 7.95 -2.08 -5.06
CA TRP A 56 9.30 -2.20 -4.53
C TRP A 56 9.36 -2.79 -3.12
N GLY A 57 8.21 -2.84 -2.42
CA GLY A 57 8.07 -3.57 -1.17
C GLY A 57 8.09 -5.09 -1.34
N TYR A 58 8.17 -5.59 -2.57
CA TYR A 58 8.07 -7.01 -2.90
C TYR A 58 9.17 -7.48 -3.85
N VAL A 59 9.44 -8.79 -3.82
CA VAL A 59 10.31 -9.53 -4.74
C VAL A 59 9.68 -10.90 -4.96
N LEU A 60 9.41 -11.27 -6.23
CA LEU A 60 8.71 -12.52 -6.56
C LEU A 60 7.37 -12.68 -5.80
N GLY A 61 6.67 -11.57 -5.55
CA GLY A 61 5.42 -11.53 -4.79
C GLY A 61 5.57 -11.66 -3.27
N LEU A 62 6.78 -11.93 -2.76
CA LEU A 62 7.06 -11.98 -1.34
C LEU A 62 7.47 -10.61 -0.79
N PRO A 63 7.04 -10.24 0.42
CA PRO A 63 7.48 -8.99 1.05
C PRO A 63 9.01 -8.97 1.19
N VAL A 64 9.64 -7.83 0.90
CA VAL A 64 11.10 -7.67 1.05
C VAL A 64 11.53 -7.99 2.49
N SER A 65 10.72 -7.61 3.48
CA SER A 65 10.94 -7.92 4.89
C SER A 65 11.06 -9.43 5.17
N LEU A 66 10.34 -10.27 4.43
CA LEU A 66 10.43 -11.73 4.52
C LEU A 66 11.73 -12.23 3.89
N THR A 67 12.08 -11.73 2.70
CA THR A 67 13.32 -12.12 2.00
C THR A 67 14.59 -11.63 2.71
N GLY A 68 14.49 -10.56 3.52
CA GLY A 68 15.60 -10.01 4.30
C GLY A 68 15.92 -10.81 5.57
N LEU A 69 14.95 -11.54 6.15
CA LEU A 69 15.16 -12.37 7.35
C LEU A 69 16.36 -13.33 7.25
N PRO A 70 16.50 -14.16 6.20
CA PRO A 70 17.65 -15.05 6.08
C PRO A 70 18.97 -14.30 5.97
N VAL A 71 18.99 -13.11 5.36
CA VAL A 71 20.22 -12.29 5.20
C VAL A 71 20.68 -11.74 6.56
N TYR A 72 19.76 -11.10 7.31
CA TYR A 72 20.07 -10.57 8.64
C TYR A 72 20.39 -11.69 9.63
N GLY A 73 19.59 -12.76 9.62
CA GLY A 73 19.79 -13.94 10.48
C GLY A 73 21.11 -14.65 10.20
N ALA A 74 21.49 -14.82 8.93
CA ALA A 74 22.77 -15.43 8.57
C ALA A 74 23.96 -14.58 9.01
N LEU A 75 23.93 -13.26 8.79
CA LEU A 75 25.03 -12.41 9.28
C LEU A 75 25.14 -12.48 10.81
N LEU A 76 24.02 -12.41 11.53
CA LEU A 76 24.00 -12.53 12.99
C LEU A 76 24.59 -13.87 13.44
N PHE A 77 24.11 -14.98 12.87
CA PHE A 77 24.54 -16.33 13.18
C PHE A 77 26.05 -16.54 12.93
N PHE A 78 26.53 -16.24 11.73
CA PHE A 78 27.95 -16.42 11.40
C PHE A 78 28.87 -15.48 12.19
N SER A 79 28.32 -14.37 12.72
CA SER A 79 29.03 -13.47 13.63
C SER A 79 29.21 -14.00 15.05
N LEU A 80 28.61 -15.14 15.40
CA LEU A 80 28.87 -15.86 16.65
C LEU A 80 30.09 -16.78 16.57
N PHE A 81 30.51 -17.15 15.36
CA PHE A 81 31.59 -18.12 15.14
C PHE A 81 32.85 -17.48 14.55
N SER A 82 34.02 -18.03 14.85
CA SER A 82 35.34 -17.51 14.41
C SER A 82 36.03 -18.38 13.34
N SER A 83 35.34 -19.37 12.78
CA SER A 83 35.91 -20.25 11.74
C SER A 83 36.25 -19.49 10.45
N ARG A 84 37.18 -20.01 9.62
CA ARG A 84 37.50 -19.42 8.30
C ARG A 84 36.25 -19.27 7.43
N HIS A 85 35.36 -20.26 7.44
CA HIS A 85 34.11 -20.25 6.68
C HIS A 85 33.16 -19.15 7.18
N SER A 86 32.98 -19.04 8.50
CA SER A 86 32.16 -17.98 9.12
C SER A 86 32.68 -16.58 8.76
N ARG A 87 34.00 -16.37 8.76
CA ARG A 87 34.60 -15.08 8.36
C ARG A 87 34.29 -14.70 6.91
N LEU A 88 34.32 -15.67 5.99
CA LEU A 88 33.99 -15.45 4.58
C LEU A 88 32.49 -15.14 4.38
N LEU A 89 31.62 -15.90 5.05
CA LEU A 89 30.18 -15.68 4.97
C LEU A 89 29.77 -14.34 5.57
N ARG A 90 30.37 -13.92 6.69
CA ARG A 90 30.16 -12.57 7.25
C ARG A 90 30.46 -11.50 6.21
N GLY A 91 31.60 -11.55 5.53
CA GLY A 91 31.93 -10.58 4.48
C GLY A 91 30.92 -10.54 3.34
N THR A 92 30.42 -11.71 2.92
CA THR A 92 29.41 -11.83 1.85
C THR A 92 28.08 -11.20 2.27
N PHE A 93 27.56 -11.54 3.45
CA PHE A 93 26.31 -10.97 3.96
C PHE A 93 26.42 -9.49 4.30
N SER A 94 27.60 -9.01 4.74
CA SER A 94 27.87 -7.58 4.94
C SER A 94 27.72 -6.78 3.64
N ILE A 95 28.23 -7.31 2.51
CA ILE A 95 28.07 -6.68 1.19
C ILE A 95 26.60 -6.68 0.77
N LEU A 96 25.89 -7.80 0.97
CA LEU A 96 24.46 -7.89 0.67
C LEU A 96 23.64 -6.84 1.44
N ILE A 97 23.88 -6.71 2.75
CA ILE A 97 23.18 -5.72 3.58
C ILE A 97 23.49 -4.30 3.12
N GLY A 98 24.76 -3.96 2.89
CA GLY A 98 25.16 -2.63 2.44
C GLY A 98 24.58 -2.27 1.06
N GLY A 99 24.66 -3.21 0.11
CA GLY A 99 24.13 -3.02 -1.24
C GLY A 99 22.61 -2.91 -1.26
N ALA A 100 21.90 -3.75 -0.50
CA ALA A 100 20.45 -3.67 -0.37
C ALA A 100 20.02 -2.37 0.30
N ALA A 101 20.71 -1.93 1.37
CA ALA A 101 20.43 -0.66 2.03
C ALA A 101 20.59 0.53 1.08
N LEU A 102 21.64 0.54 0.24
CA LEU A 102 21.83 1.57 -0.77
C LEU A 102 20.72 1.55 -1.83
N TRP A 103 20.37 0.37 -2.34
CA TRP A 103 19.30 0.21 -3.32
C TRP A 103 17.95 0.69 -2.78
N PHE A 104 17.52 0.21 -1.61
CA PHE A 104 16.24 0.60 -1.03
C PHE A 104 16.20 2.07 -0.59
N ALA A 105 17.34 2.65 -0.20
CA ALA A 105 17.45 4.10 -0.02
C ALA A 105 17.24 4.84 -1.35
N ALA A 106 17.87 4.39 -2.44
CA ALA A 106 17.69 4.99 -3.77
C ALA A 106 16.24 4.87 -4.28
N VAL A 107 15.59 3.71 -4.08
CA VAL A 107 14.17 3.53 -4.39
C VAL A 107 13.30 4.54 -3.65
N GLN A 108 13.48 4.70 -2.34
CA GLN A 108 12.69 5.65 -1.54
C GLN A 108 12.94 7.10 -1.95
N LEU A 109 14.20 7.47 -2.22
CA LEU A 109 14.63 8.84 -2.53
C LEU A 109 14.30 9.26 -3.97
N LEU A 110 14.66 8.43 -4.94
CA LEU A 110 14.68 8.80 -6.36
C LEU A 110 13.42 8.35 -7.09
N ILE A 111 12.83 7.22 -6.70
CA ILE A 111 11.70 6.62 -7.40
C ILE A 111 10.38 6.98 -6.71
N LEU A 112 10.26 6.67 -5.42
CA LEU A 112 9.00 6.83 -4.68
C LEU A 112 8.82 8.23 -4.08
N LYS A 113 9.93 8.96 -3.85
CA LYS A 113 9.94 10.26 -3.17
C LYS A 113 9.13 10.22 -1.85
N SER A 114 9.21 9.09 -1.15
CA SER A 114 8.46 8.77 0.05
C SER A 114 9.34 7.95 0.98
N PHE A 115 9.25 8.18 2.29
CA PHE A 115 10.09 7.51 3.28
C PHE A 115 9.27 6.65 4.23
N CYS A 116 9.74 5.43 4.46
CA CYS A 116 9.27 4.54 5.50
C CYS A 116 10.25 4.54 6.68
N PRO A 117 9.84 5.06 7.86
CA PRO A 117 10.69 5.05 9.06
C PRO A 117 11.16 3.65 9.45
N TRP A 118 10.32 2.63 9.27
CA TRP A 118 10.68 1.24 9.58
C TRP A 118 11.74 0.67 8.63
N CYS A 119 11.64 0.94 7.33
CA CYS A 119 12.68 0.54 6.37
C CYS A 119 14.00 1.26 6.68
N CYS A 120 13.94 2.58 6.91
CA CYS A 120 15.11 3.38 7.28
C CYS A 120 15.77 2.87 8.57
N ALA A 121 14.98 2.56 9.61
CA ALA A 121 15.48 2.00 10.85
C ALA A 121 16.11 0.62 10.63
N THR A 122 15.43 -0.28 9.92
CA THR A 122 15.94 -1.63 9.63
C THR A 122 17.30 -1.58 8.91
N HIS A 123 17.38 -0.81 7.83
CA HIS A 123 18.64 -0.66 7.09
C HIS A 123 19.71 0.08 7.89
N GLY A 124 19.33 1.14 8.63
CA GLY A 124 20.25 1.89 9.48
C GLY A 124 20.90 1.02 10.56
N PHE A 125 20.09 0.27 11.31
CA PHE A 125 20.60 -0.67 12.32
C PHE A 125 21.41 -1.81 11.69
N ALA A 126 20.98 -2.36 10.55
CA ALA A 126 21.72 -3.43 9.87
C ALA A 126 23.10 -2.96 9.39
N VAL A 127 23.19 -1.78 8.78
CA VAL A 127 24.45 -1.17 8.32
C VAL A 127 25.34 -0.81 9.52
N ALA A 128 24.79 -0.18 10.55
CA ALA A 128 25.54 0.15 11.76
C ALA A 128 26.10 -1.11 12.45
N GLY A 129 25.29 -2.16 12.60
CA GLY A 129 25.72 -3.44 13.14
C GLY A 129 26.83 -4.08 12.31
N THR A 130 26.69 -4.07 10.98
CA THR A 130 27.70 -4.54 10.03
C THR A 130 29.03 -3.80 10.18
N VAL A 131 28.98 -2.48 10.29
CA VAL A 131 30.15 -1.61 10.46
C VAL A 131 30.84 -1.88 11.79
N LEU A 132 30.10 -1.98 12.89
CA LEU A 132 30.66 -2.30 14.22
C LEU A 132 31.33 -3.70 14.25
N LEU A 133 30.72 -4.69 13.60
CA LEU A 133 31.33 -6.01 13.45
C LEU A 133 32.61 -5.98 12.61
N ALA A 134 32.64 -5.18 11.54
CA ALA A 134 33.85 -4.97 10.76
C ALA A 134 34.96 -4.31 11.60
N PHE A 135 34.64 -3.30 12.40
CA PHE A 135 35.58 -2.64 13.32
C PHE A 135 36.15 -3.59 14.39
N SER A 136 35.30 -4.36 15.06
CA SER A 136 35.73 -5.34 16.07
C SER A 136 36.57 -6.49 15.49
N SER A 137 36.40 -6.79 14.20
CA SER A 137 37.10 -7.88 13.51
C SER A 137 38.36 -7.43 12.75
N ARG A 138 38.75 -6.14 12.81
CA ARG A 138 39.92 -5.59 12.07
C ARG A 138 41.24 -6.28 12.36
N ARG A 139 41.35 -6.94 13.51
CA ARG A 139 42.57 -7.64 13.95
C ARG A 139 42.62 -9.11 13.52
N GLU A 140 41.52 -9.63 12.96
CA GLU A 140 41.50 -10.98 12.38
C GLU A 140 42.25 -10.96 11.04
N SER A 141 43.14 -11.92 10.83
CA SER A 141 43.90 -12.03 9.57
C SER A 141 42.95 -12.20 8.38
N THR A 142 42.97 -11.26 7.43
CA THR A 142 42.15 -11.33 6.22
C THR A 142 42.56 -12.57 5.41
N PRO A 143 41.61 -13.42 5.00
CA PRO A 143 41.94 -14.59 4.19
C PRO A 143 42.53 -14.14 2.85
N ARG A 144 43.59 -14.82 2.36
CA ARG A 144 44.37 -14.47 1.15
C ARG A 144 43.59 -14.41 -0.18
N ARG A 145 42.31 -14.76 -0.20
CA ARG A 145 41.42 -14.72 -1.39
C ARG A 145 39.99 -14.28 -1.00
N PRO A 146 39.79 -13.05 -0.52
CA PRO A 146 38.45 -12.58 -0.16
C PRO A 146 37.59 -12.32 -1.40
N LEU A 147 38.24 -12.01 -2.53
CA LEU A 147 37.61 -11.57 -3.78
C LEU A 147 36.78 -12.65 -4.51
N LEU A 148 37.13 -13.94 -4.36
CA LEU A 148 36.52 -15.03 -5.14
C LEU A 148 35.15 -15.50 -4.63
N LEU A 149 34.80 -15.23 -3.36
CA LEU A 149 33.50 -15.62 -2.77
C LEU A 149 32.55 -14.42 -2.58
N THR A 150 33.09 -13.18 -2.52
CA THR A 150 32.29 -11.96 -2.71
C THR A 150 31.67 -11.88 -4.11
N SER A 151 32.16 -12.70 -5.06
CA SER A 151 31.57 -12.87 -6.39
C SER A 151 30.11 -13.34 -6.38
N PHE A 152 29.57 -13.90 -5.29
CA PHE A 152 28.14 -14.26 -5.22
C PHE A 152 27.25 -13.12 -4.72
N ALA A 153 27.81 -12.16 -3.97
CA ALA A 153 27.02 -11.04 -3.45
C ALA A 153 26.56 -10.10 -4.56
N LEU A 154 27.44 -9.80 -5.54
CA LEU A 154 27.12 -8.90 -6.63
C LEU A 154 26.02 -9.45 -7.57
N PRO A 155 26.08 -10.71 -8.05
CA PRO A 155 24.99 -11.32 -8.81
C PRO A 155 23.70 -11.42 -8.01
N ALA A 156 23.74 -11.70 -6.70
CA ALA A 156 22.54 -11.73 -5.88
C ALA A 156 21.88 -10.34 -5.76
N LEU A 157 22.68 -9.28 -5.55
CA LEU A 157 22.18 -7.90 -5.59
C LEU A 157 21.66 -7.52 -6.98
N GLY A 158 22.40 -7.86 -8.03
CA GLY A 158 21.99 -7.63 -9.42
C GLY A 158 20.69 -8.35 -9.75
N GLY A 159 20.53 -9.59 -9.31
CA GLY A 159 19.32 -10.38 -9.46
C GLY A 159 18.14 -9.77 -8.69
N LEU A 160 18.34 -9.34 -7.44
CA LEU A 160 17.33 -8.61 -6.68
C LEU A 160 16.85 -7.36 -7.43
N ILE A 161 17.80 -6.52 -7.86
CA ILE A 161 17.51 -5.27 -8.59
C ILE A 161 16.77 -5.58 -9.89
N PHE A 162 17.26 -6.54 -10.67
CA PHE A 162 16.65 -6.98 -11.91
C PHE A 162 15.20 -7.46 -11.71
N LEU A 163 14.97 -8.31 -10.70
CA LEU A 163 13.65 -8.82 -10.35
C LEU A 163 12.71 -7.72 -9.86
N GLN A 164 13.19 -6.68 -9.19
CA GLN A 164 12.33 -5.56 -8.79
C GLN A 164 12.03 -4.58 -9.93
N ILE A 165 12.97 -4.38 -10.85
CA ILE A 165 12.78 -3.54 -12.01
C ILE A 165 11.73 -4.17 -12.95
N LEU A 166 11.91 -5.45 -13.28
CA LEU A 166 11.05 -6.17 -14.23
C LEU A 166 9.82 -6.82 -13.58
N GLY A 167 9.88 -7.10 -12.28
CA GLY A 167 8.77 -7.70 -11.56
C GLY A 167 7.59 -6.75 -11.42
N SER A 168 6.39 -7.31 -11.54
CA SER A 168 5.15 -6.64 -11.18
C SER A 168 4.94 -6.65 -9.67
N ALA A 169 4.18 -5.69 -9.15
CA ALA A 169 3.64 -5.83 -7.81
C ALA A 169 2.82 -7.14 -7.74
N PRO A 170 2.83 -7.86 -6.62
CA PRO A 170 1.89 -8.98 -6.46
C PRO A 170 0.46 -8.47 -6.63
N ASP A 171 -0.37 -9.30 -7.24
CA ASP A 171 -1.80 -9.07 -7.21
C ASP A 171 -2.28 -9.18 -5.76
N GLN A 172 -2.68 -8.05 -5.20
CA GLN A 172 -3.25 -7.96 -3.85
C GLN A 172 -4.76 -8.14 -3.85
N SER A 173 -5.37 -8.37 -5.02
CA SER A 173 -6.78 -8.74 -5.11
C SER A 173 -6.96 -10.15 -4.57
N LYS A 174 -7.90 -10.29 -3.64
CA LYS A 174 -8.41 -11.61 -3.25
C LYS A 174 -9.64 -11.86 -4.09
N GLN A 175 -9.54 -12.80 -5.02
CA GLN A 175 -10.71 -13.31 -5.72
C GLN A 175 -11.42 -14.29 -4.78
N ALA A 176 -12.67 -14.00 -4.48
CA ALA A 176 -13.55 -14.89 -3.76
C ALA A 176 -14.80 -15.11 -4.62
N SER A 177 -15.26 -16.35 -4.72
CA SER A 177 -16.60 -16.62 -5.23
C SER A 177 -17.59 -16.12 -4.20
N LEU A 178 -18.36 -15.09 -4.56
CA LEU A 178 -19.43 -14.59 -3.70
C LEU A 178 -20.64 -15.54 -3.67
N GLY A 179 -20.70 -16.54 -4.57
CA GLY A 179 -21.85 -17.44 -4.66
C GLY A 179 -23.14 -16.64 -4.81
N ASP A 180 -24.14 -16.96 -3.99
CA ASP A 180 -25.43 -16.25 -3.97
C ASP A 180 -25.31 -14.80 -3.45
N ALA A 181 -24.19 -14.44 -2.80
CA ALA A 181 -23.92 -13.05 -2.41
C ALA A 181 -23.47 -12.14 -3.57
N GLY A 182 -23.16 -12.72 -4.73
CA GLY A 182 -22.76 -11.97 -5.92
C GLY A 182 -23.88 -11.11 -6.50
N ALA A 183 -23.49 -10.15 -7.35
CA ALA A 183 -24.43 -9.32 -8.10
C ALA A 183 -25.12 -10.10 -9.21
N LEU A 184 -26.45 -10.17 -9.15
CA LEU A 184 -27.30 -10.74 -10.20
C LEU A 184 -28.18 -9.63 -10.79
N LYS A 185 -28.12 -9.48 -12.10
CA LYS A 185 -28.95 -8.51 -12.83
C LYS A 185 -30.22 -9.18 -13.31
N ASP A 186 -31.37 -8.60 -12.98
CA ASP A 186 -32.68 -9.09 -13.40
C ASP A 186 -33.12 -8.55 -14.77
N GLU A 187 -34.26 -9.03 -15.26
CA GLU A 187 -34.84 -8.63 -16.55
C GLU A 187 -35.26 -7.14 -16.59
N ASN A 188 -35.49 -6.53 -15.43
CA ASN A 188 -35.91 -5.14 -15.26
C ASN A 188 -34.73 -4.21 -14.95
N ASN A 189 -33.48 -4.67 -15.12
CA ASN A 189 -32.25 -3.92 -14.87
C ASN A 189 -31.95 -3.64 -13.39
N PHE A 190 -32.65 -4.27 -12.43
CA PHE A 190 -32.27 -4.23 -11.02
C PHE A 190 -31.11 -5.17 -10.74
N ILE A 191 -30.31 -4.81 -9.75
CA ILE A 191 -29.18 -5.61 -9.27
C ILE A 191 -29.52 -6.17 -7.90
N SER A 192 -29.66 -7.48 -7.82
CA SER A 192 -29.79 -8.23 -6.59
C SER A 192 -28.42 -8.57 -6.02
N LEU A 193 -28.24 -8.34 -4.71
CA LEU A 193 -27.07 -8.77 -3.93
C LEU A 193 -27.54 -9.65 -2.76
N HIS A 194 -26.64 -10.45 -2.20
CA HIS A 194 -26.93 -11.26 -1.00
C HIS A 194 -28.19 -12.12 -1.14
N GLY A 195 -28.31 -12.83 -2.27
CA GLY A 195 -29.41 -13.77 -2.52
C GLY A 195 -30.79 -13.12 -2.62
N GLY A 196 -30.88 -11.82 -2.93
CA GLY A 196 -32.16 -11.09 -2.98
C GLY A 196 -32.39 -10.12 -1.84
N GLU A 197 -31.55 -10.12 -0.81
CA GLU A 197 -31.73 -9.26 0.37
C GLU A 197 -31.65 -7.77 0.00
N PHE A 198 -30.73 -7.40 -0.89
CA PHE A 198 -30.61 -6.04 -1.38
C PHE A 198 -30.96 -6.00 -2.86
N LEU A 199 -31.94 -5.17 -3.20
CA LEU A 199 -32.35 -4.90 -4.56
C LEU A 199 -32.01 -3.45 -4.91
N LEU A 200 -31.06 -3.27 -5.82
CA LEU A 200 -30.57 -1.97 -6.23
C LEU A 200 -31.12 -1.60 -7.60
N ASN A 201 -31.65 -0.39 -7.72
CA ASN A 201 -31.89 0.22 -9.02
C ASN A 201 -30.64 1.01 -9.43
N PRO A 202 -29.97 0.69 -10.54
CA PRO A 202 -28.78 1.43 -10.98
C PRO A 202 -29.00 2.94 -11.15
N GLU A 203 -30.23 3.39 -11.43
CA GLU A 203 -30.56 4.81 -11.58
C GLU A 203 -30.59 5.59 -10.25
N ASP A 204 -30.59 4.88 -9.12
CA ASP A 204 -30.56 5.48 -7.79
C ASP A 204 -29.14 5.72 -7.26
N PHE A 205 -28.10 5.32 -8.00
CA PHE A 205 -26.70 5.44 -7.60
C PHE A 205 -25.86 6.15 -8.67
N PRO A 206 -24.72 6.76 -8.30
CA PRO A 206 -23.73 7.17 -9.29
C PRO A 206 -23.26 5.98 -10.13
N VAL A 207 -23.18 6.18 -11.45
CA VAL A 207 -22.78 5.15 -12.41
C VAL A 207 -21.67 5.66 -13.33
N ILE A 208 -20.64 4.85 -13.55
CA ILE A 208 -19.67 5.02 -14.63
C ILE A 208 -20.18 4.23 -15.84
N GLY A 209 -20.44 4.90 -16.95
CA GLY A 209 -21.05 4.30 -18.14
C GLY A 209 -22.58 4.40 -18.13
N SER A 210 -23.26 3.48 -18.81
CA SER A 210 -24.72 3.49 -18.92
C SER A 210 -25.36 2.67 -17.79
N PRO A 211 -26.36 3.19 -17.04
CA PRO A 211 -27.06 2.41 -16.01
C PRO A 211 -27.78 1.18 -16.57
N ARG A 212 -27.98 1.10 -17.90
CA ARG A 212 -28.58 -0.02 -18.60
C ARG A 212 -27.56 -0.88 -19.37
N ALA A 213 -26.27 -0.75 -19.06
CA ALA A 213 -25.24 -1.50 -19.75
C ALA A 213 -25.43 -3.01 -19.62
N ARG A 214 -25.01 -3.79 -20.61
CA ARG A 214 -25.19 -5.24 -20.63
C ARG A 214 -24.58 -5.93 -19.40
N HIS A 215 -23.36 -5.53 -19.04
CA HIS A 215 -22.65 -6.03 -17.87
C HIS A 215 -22.54 -4.95 -16.80
N THR A 216 -22.68 -5.35 -15.54
CA THR A 216 -22.64 -4.45 -14.40
C THR A 216 -21.61 -4.93 -13.39
N VAL A 217 -20.80 -3.99 -12.89
CA VAL A 217 -19.95 -4.16 -11.73
C VAL A 217 -20.51 -3.31 -10.59
N VAL A 218 -20.61 -3.87 -9.40
CA VAL A 218 -20.98 -3.13 -8.19
C VAL A 218 -19.70 -2.81 -7.42
N ALA A 219 -19.39 -1.53 -7.27
CA ALA A 219 -18.18 -1.06 -6.60
C ALA A 219 -18.54 -0.35 -5.30
N LEU A 220 -18.17 -0.96 -4.17
CA LEU A 220 -18.28 -0.33 -2.85
C LEU A 220 -17.09 0.61 -2.65
N GLY A 221 -17.36 1.91 -2.51
CA GLY A 221 -16.35 2.96 -2.50
C GLY A 221 -16.46 3.89 -1.31
N ASP A 222 -15.32 4.21 -0.70
CA ASP A 222 -15.17 5.20 0.36
C ASP A 222 -14.10 6.23 -0.06
N TYR A 223 -14.46 7.52 -0.11
CA TYR A 223 -13.55 8.59 -0.51
C TYR A 223 -12.30 8.71 0.36
N THR A 224 -12.34 8.29 1.62
CA THR A 224 -11.18 8.29 2.53
C THR A 224 -10.25 7.10 2.30
N CYS A 225 -10.66 6.13 1.48
CA CYS A 225 -9.88 4.93 1.18
C CYS A 225 -9.06 5.08 -0.11
N GLY A 226 -7.74 5.05 0.00
CA GLY A 226 -6.85 5.17 -1.16
C GLY A 226 -6.95 4.05 -2.17
N PHE A 227 -7.21 2.84 -1.68
CA PHE A 227 -7.46 1.71 -2.55
C PHE A 227 -8.77 1.87 -3.32
N CYS A 228 -9.84 2.39 -2.69
CA CYS A 228 -11.09 2.69 -3.38
C CYS A 228 -10.89 3.76 -4.47
N ARG A 229 -10.16 4.84 -4.18
CA ARG A 229 -9.86 5.88 -5.18
C ARG A 229 -9.01 5.33 -6.33
N LYS A 230 -7.99 4.52 -6.03
CA LYS A 230 -7.19 3.86 -7.07
C LYS A 230 -8.05 2.94 -7.95
N LEU A 231 -8.89 2.12 -7.31
CA LEU A 231 -9.81 1.21 -8.01
C LEU A 231 -10.80 1.99 -8.88
N HIS A 232 -11.40 3.07 -8.37
CA HIS A 232 -12.31 3.93 -9.14
C HIS A 232 -11.65 4.45 -10.42
N GLY A 233 -10.41 4.98 -10.32
CA GLY A 233 -9.67 5.44 -11.50
C GLY A 233 -9.41 4.33 -12.51
N GLN A 234 -9.11 3.10 -12.05
CA GLN A 234 -8.95 1.94 -12.93
C GLN A 234 -10.28 1.54 -13.59
N LEU A 235 -11.38 1.53 -12.84
CA LEU A 235 -12.71 1.21 -13.33
C LEU A 235 -13.18 2.24 -14.38
N GLN A 236 -12.92 3.53 -14.18
CA GLN A 236 -13.17 4.56 -15.19
C GLN A 236 -12.42 4.29 -16.50
N GLN A 237 -11.14 3.95 -16.42
CA GLN A 237 -10.33 3.62 -17.60
C GLN A 237 -10.85 2.37 -18.30
N ILE A 238 -11.23 1.33 -17.54
CA ILE A 238 -11.80 0.10 -18.07
C ILE A 238 -13.11 0.41 -18.80
N VAL A 239 -14.07 1.06 -18.15
CA VAL A 239 -15.37 1.38 -18.79
C VAL A 239 -15.17 2.23 -20.05
N SER A 240 -14.26 3.20 -20.03
CA SER A 240 -13.97 4.06 -21.19
C SER A 240 -13.33 3.30 -22.37
N SER A 241 -12.72 2.14 -22.11
CA SER A 241 -12.12 1.28 -23.15
C SER A 241 -13.10 0.24 -23.73
N TYR A 242 -14.27 0.06 -23.10
CA TYR A 242 -15.31 -0.86 -23.56
C TYR A 242 -16.25 -0.18 -24.56
N PRO A 243 -16.92 -0.95 -25.45
CA PRO A 243 -17.97 -0.40 -26.30
C PRO A 243 -19.07 0.25 -25.46
N GLU A 244 -19.65 1.34 -25.99
CA GLU A 244 -20.71 2.07 -25.30
C GLU A 244 -21.90 1.15 -24.99
N GLY A 245 -22.36 1.17 -23.74
CA GLY A 245 -23.46 0.32 -23.27
C GLY A 245 -23.10 -1.14 -22.96
N GLU A 246 -21.83 -1.56 -23.07
CA GLU A 246 -21.44 -2.94 -22.73
C GLU A 246 -21.11 -3.13 -21.24
N LEU A 247 -20.51 -2.12 -20.60
CA LEU A 247 -20.09 -2.20 -19.21
C LEU A 247 -20.49 -0.94 -18.43
N ALA A 248 -20.99 -1.15 -17.22
CA ALA A 248 -21.19 -0.10 -16.25
C ALA A 248 -20.70 -0.49 -14.86
N VAL A 249 -20.33 0.53 -14.09
CA VAL A 249 -19.94 0.39 -12.69
C VAL A 249 -20.90 1.20 -11.85
N ILE A 250 -21.66 0.54 -10.98
CA ILE A 250 -22.54 1.17 -9.99
C ILE A 250 -21.73 1.43 -8.73
N GLU A 251 -21.70 2.68 -8.30
CA GLU A 251 -20.91 3.11 -7.14
C GLU A 251 -21.77 3.13 -5.88
N LEU A 252 -21.50 2.21 -4.95
CA LEU A 252 -22.15 2.19 -3.63
C LEU A 252 -21.36 3.06 -2.66
N PRO A 253 -21.98 4.11 -2.08
CA PRO A 253 -21.30 5.11 -1.26
C PRO A 253 -21.08 4.61 0.18
N VAL A 254 -20.05 3.79 0.39
CA VAL A 254 -19.66 3.35 1.74
C VAL A 254 -19.05 4.50 2.52
N ALA A 255 -19.39 4.60 3.80
CA ALA A 255 -18.74 5.49 4.75
C ALA A 255 -18.28 4.70 5.99
N ARG A 256 -16.96 4.58 6.20
CA ARG A 256 -16.42 3.83 7.35
C ARG A 256 -16.21 4.68 8.60
N ASP A 257 -16.24 6.00 8.45
CA ASP A 257 -16.15 6.98 9.53
C ASP A 257 -16.98 8.23 9.22
N ALA A 258 -17.06 9.14 10.19
CA ALA A 258 -17.85 10.37 10.07
C ALA A 258 -17.35 11.28 8.94
N LYS A 259 -16.04 11.30 8.69
CA LYS A 259 -15.42 12.11 7.64
C LYS A 259 -15.82 11.59 6.26
N ALA A 260 -15.76 10.29 6.05
CA ALA A 260 -16.24 9.63 4.84
C ALA A 260 -17.74 9.93 4.62
N ALA A 261 -18.55 9.83 5.68
CA ALA A 261 -19.99 10.10 5.58
C ALA A 261 -20.29 11.54 5.15
N GLU A 262 -19.56 12.53 5.68
CA GLU A 262 -19.73 13.92 5.27
C GLU A 262 -19.38 14.15 3.80
N ILE A 263 -18.28 13.58 3.32
CA ILE A 263 -17.88 13.66 1.91
C ILE A 263 -18.91 12.97 1.02
N GLN A 264 -19.38 11.78 1.40
CA GLN A 264 -20.40 11.04 0.63
C GLN A 264 -21.69 11.84 0.51
N ARG A 265 -22.19 12.45 1.61
CA ARG A 265 -23.40 13.29 1.56
C ARG A 265 -23.27 14.42 0.55
N LEU A 266 -22.16 15.17 0.59
CA LEU A 266 -21.89 16.25 -0.34
C LEU A 266 -21.85 15.75 -1.79
N MET A 267 -21.08 14.69 -2.05
CA MET A 267 -20.89 14.17 -3.41
C MET A 267 -22.17 13.57 -3.99
N LEU A 268 -22.98 12.89 -3.19
CA LEU A 268 -24.29 12.35 -3.60
C LEU A 268 -25.29 13.47 -3.88
N SER A 269 -25.40 14.47 -3.00
CA SER A 269 -26.25 15.65 -3.21
C SER A 269 -25.89 16.39 -4.50
N LEU A 270 -24.60 16.58 -4.77
CA LEU A 270 -24.12 17.17 -6.02
C LEU A 270 -24.36 16.26 -7.21
N TRP A 271 -24.26 14.93 -7.06
CA TRP A 271 -24.59 14.02 -8.17
C TRP A 271 -26.04 14.15 -8.63
N LYS A 272 -27.00 14.28 -7.70
CA LYS A 272 -28.43 14.41 -8.05
C LYS A 272 -28.78 15.72 -8.73
N SER A 273 -28.18 16.83 -8.30
CA SER A 273 -28.57 18.18 -8.76
C SER A 273 -27.57 18.82 -9.73
N HIS A 274 -26.29 18.48 -9.63
CA HIS A 274 -25.17 19.08 -10.35
C HIS A 274 -24.13 18.02 -10.80
N PRO A 275 -24.52 17.02 -11.63
CA PRO A 275 -23.69 15.85 -11.93
C PRO A 275 -22.32 16.18 -12.54
N GLU A 276 -22.21 17.24 -13.33
CA GLU A 276 -20.92 17.71 -13.89
C GLU A 276 -19.97 18.24 -12.80
N THR A 277 -20.53 18.81 -11.73
CA THR A 277 -19.74 19.27 -10.57
C THR A 277 -19.22 18.09 -9.78
N LYS A 278 -20.06 17.08 -9.51
CA LYS A 278 -19.62 15.82 -8.90
C LYS A 278 -18.51 15.17 -9.71
N LYS A 279 -18.67 15.07 -11.03
CA LYS A 279 -17.66 14.50 -11.94
C LYS A 279 -16.33 15.26 -11.91
N THR A 280 -16.39 16.59 -11.86
CA THR A 280 -15.19 17.43 -11.77
C THR A 280 -14.47 17.25 -10.43
N LEU A 281 -15.22 17.22 -9.32
CA LEU A 281 -14.67 17.00 -7.99
C LEU A 281 -14.08 15.59 -7.86
N ASP A 282 -14.77 14.57 -8.34
CA ASP A 282 -14.25 13.20 -8.43
C ASP A 282 -12.91 13.20 -9.14
N THR A 283 -12.84 13.77 -10.33
CA THR A 283 -11.60 13.80 -11.11
C THR A 283 -10.46 14.45 -10.31
N ARG A 284 -10.70 15.60 -9.68
CA ARG A 284 -9.70 16.30 -8.85
C ARG A 284 -9.26 15.47 -7.63
N ILE A 285 -10.19 14.77 -6.98
CA ILE A 285 -9.92 13.86 -5.86
C ILE A 285 -9.04 12.68 -6.31
N HIS A 286 -9.39 12.05 -7.43
CA HIS A 286 -8.67 10.90 -7.98
C HIS A 286 -7.26 11.25 -8.46
N GLU A 287 -7.11 12.41 -9.11
CA GLU A 287 -5.81 12.94 -9.55
C GLU A 287 -4.97 13.51 -8.40
N ARG A 288 -5.43 13.44 -7.15
CA ARG A 288 -4.80 14.02 -5.95
C ARG A 288 -4.55 15.52 -6.07
N ARG A 289 -5.41 16.22 -6.82
CA ARG A 289 -5.43 17.68 -6.94
C ARG A 289 -6.31 18.34 -5.89
N LEU A 290 -7.07 17.55 -5.12
CA LEU A 290 -7.90 18.00 -4.02
C LEU A 290 -7.63 17.13 -2.79
N SER A 291 -7.44 17.77 -1.63
CA SER A 291 -7.29 17.04 -0.37
C SER A 291 -8.59 16.35 0.02
N ILE A 292 -8.48 15.23 0.71
CA ILE A 292 -9.63 14.52 1.28
C ILE A 292 -9.98 15.17 2.61
N GLU A 293 -10.43 16.42 2.60
CA GLU A 293 -10.99 17.11 3.76
C GLU A 293 -12.38 17.64 3.38
N PRO A 294 -13.43 17.40 4.19
CA PRO A 294 -14.80 17.79 3.86
C PRO A 294 -14.93 19.28 3.49
N ASP A 295 -14.34 20.16 4.30
CA ASP A 295 -14.36 21.61 4.05
C ASP A 295 -13.65 21.98 2.75
N THR A 296 -12.51 21.35 2.43
CA THR A 296 -11.80 21.64 1.18
C THR A 296 -12.60 21.21 -0.04
N ILE A 297 -13.27 20.05 0.03
CA ILE A 297 -14.12 19.55 -1.05
C ILE A 297 -15.36 20.45 -1.21
N ARG A 298 -15.94 20.88 -0.08
CA ARG A 298 -17.06 21.84 -0.06
C ARG A 298 -16.65 23.15 -0.73
N THR A 299 -15.56 23.79 -0.31
CA THR A 299 -15.09 25.04 -0.93
C THR A 299 -14.86 24.88 -2.44
N ALA A 300 -14.25 23.77 -2.86
CA ALA A 300 -14.07 23.50 -4.29
C ALA A 300 -15.41 23.31 -5.04
N ALA A 301 -16.44 22.77 -4.39
CA ALA A 301 -17.78 22.68 -4.97
C ALA A 301 -18.43 24.08 -5.07
N GLU A 302 -18.29 24.90 -4.03
CA GLU A 302 -18.82 26.27 -4.00
C GLU A 302 -18.16 27.16 -5.05
N GLU A 303 -16.88 26.96 -5.35
CA GLU A 303 -16.19 27.63 -6.46
C GLU A 303 -16.74 27.24 -7.84
N LEU A 304 -17.28 26.02 -7.98
CA LEU A 304 -17.80 25.51 -9.26
C LEU A 304 -19.26 25.90 -9.51
N VAL A 305 -20.11 25.87 -8.48
CA VAL A 305 -21.57 26.10 -8.64
C VAL A 305 -22.16 27.18 -7.74
N GLY A 306 -21.34 27.77 -6.86
CA GLY A 306 -21.78 28.76 -5.87
C GLY A 306 -22.25 28.15 -4.56
N ALA A 307 -21.99 28.86 -3.46
CA ALA A 307 -22.33 28.40 -2.11
C ALA A 307 -23.82 28.13 -1.90
N GLU A 308 -24.69 28.92 -2.54
CA GLU A 308 -26.13 28.72 -2.45
C GLU A 308 -26.56 27.40 -3.08
N ALA A 309 -26.04 27.07 -4.27
CA ALA A 309 -26.37 25.83 -4.96
C ALA A 309 -25.92 24.61 -4.16
N VAL A 310 -24.73 24.66 -3.54
CA VAL A 310 -24.24 23.59 -2.65
C VAL A 310 -25.14 23.44 -1.43
N ARG A 311 -25.55 24.54 -0.79
CA ARG A 311 -26.43 24.54 0.37
C ARG A 311 -27.81 23.95 0.04
N THR A 312 -28.40 24.34 -1.09
CA THR A 312 -29.67 23.80 -1.58
C THR A 312 -29.56 22.32 -1.91
N ALA A 313 -28.53 21.89 -2.64
CA ALA A 313 -28.31 20.48 -2.96
C ALA A 313 -28.20 19.59 -1.72
N LEU A 314 -27.51 20.07 -0.68
CA LEU A 314 -27.41 19.38 0.60
C LEU A 314 -28.76 19.31 1.31
N ALA A 315 -29.51 20.41 1.36
CA ALA A 315 -30.82 20.45 2.00
C ALA A 315 -31.84 19.53 1.31
N ASP A 316 -31.93 19.60 -0.02
CA ASP A 316 -32.93 18.89 -0.82
C ASP A 316 -32.69 17.38 -0.88
N HIS A 317 -31.44 16.95 -0.70
CA HIS A 317 -31.04 15.55 -0.89
C HIS A 317 -30.47 14.88 0.35
N ALA A 318 -30.42 15.54 1.51
CA ALA A 318 -29.83 14.99 2.74
C ALA A 318 -30.39 13.61 3.12
N VAL A 319 -31.73 13.48 3.17
CA VAL A 319 -32.39 12.23 3.57
C VAL A 319 -32.09 11.10 2.59
N TRP A 320 -32.17 11.38 1.29
CA TRP A 320 -31.87 10.40 0.25
C TRP A 320 -30.39 9.97 0.29
N ALA A 321 -29.46 10.92 0.45
CA ALA A 321 -28.03 10.62 0.52
C ALA A 321 -27.70 9.72 1.72
N GLU A 322 -28.29 9.99 2.90
CA GLU A 322 -28.15 9.13 4.08
C GLU A 322 -28.67 7.71 3.84
N GLN A 323 -29.81 7.58 3.17
CA GLN A 323 -30.36 6.26 2.83
C GLN A 323 -29.41 5.48 1.91
N GLN A 324 -28.80 6.12 0.91
CA GLN A 324 -27.84 5.44 0.03
C GLN A 324 -26.58 4.99 0.80
N ILE A 325 -26.09 5.83 1.71
CA ILE A 325 -24.92 5.51 2.55
C ILE A 325 -25.24 4.34 3.50
N GLU A 326 -26.44 4.33 4.09
CA GLU A 326 -26.89 3.26 4.97
C GLU A 326 -27.03 1.93 4.21
N VAL A 327 -27.69 1.93 3.05
CA VAL A 327 -27.81 0.73 2.19
C VAL A 327 -26.41 0.20 1.83
N ALA A 328 -25.50 1.05 1.37
CA ALA A 328 -24.14 0.63 1.04
C ALA A 328 -23.39 0.06 2.24
N SER A 329 -23.62 0.61 3.43
CA SER A 329 -23.02 0.14 4.68
C SER A 329 -23.60 -1.21 5.14
N GLN A 330 -24.89 -1.47 4.89
CA GLN A 330 -25.52 -2.75 5.17
C GLN A 330 -25.02 -3.84 4.21
N VAL A 331 -24.96 -3.54 2.91
CA VAL A 331 -24.39 -4.44 1.89
C VAL A 331 -22.96 -4.85 2.23
N LEU A 332 -22.14 -3.94 2.77
CA LEU A 332 -20.76 -4.24 3.17
C LEU A 332 -20.66 -5.14 4.41
N LYS A 333 -21.64 -5.09 5.32
CA LYS A 333 -21.61 -5.81 6.59
C LYS A 333 -22.19 -7.22 6.49
N ALA A 334 -23.13 -7.43 5.57
CA ALA A 334 -23.69 -8.75 5.23
C ALA A 334 -22.61 -9.64 4.61
#